data_AF-A0A7K4JTZ5-F1
#
_entry.id   AF-A0A7K4JTZ5-F1
#
_cell.length_a   1.000
_cell.length_b   1.000
_cell.length_c   1.000
_cell.angle_alpha   90.00
_cell.angle_beta   90.00
_cell.angle_gamma   90.00
#
_symmetry.space_group_name_H-M   'P 1'
#
loop_
_entity.id
_entity.type
_entity.pdbx_description
1 polymer ?
#
loop_
_entity_poly.entity_id
_entity_poly.type
_entity_poly.pdbx_seq_one_letter_code
_entity_poly.pdbx_strand_id
1 'polypeptide(L)' 'MSGRGACERARARLRRFPVLLAGCAGQAAAYGRCVAAAAGGEAGLRRDVCGEQFRALRECLARAVRGEQE' A
#
# COMPACT_ATOMS: atom_id res chain seq x y z
N MET A 1 17.98 -24.89 -0.52
CA MET A 1 17.31 -23.98 0.44
C MET A 1 15.85 -24.40 0.56
N SER A 2 15.37 -24.79 1.74
CA SER A 2 13.96 -25.18 1.93
C SER A 2 13.04 -23.96 1.80
N GLY A 3 12.14 -23.97 0.81
CA GLY A 3 11.19 -22.89 0.55
C GLY A 3 10.16 -22.67 1.67
N ARG A 4 10.03 -23.61 2.62
CA ARG A 4 9.06 -23.54 3.72
C ARG A 4 9.26 -22.31 4.61
N GLY A 5 10.49 -22.05 5.05
CA GLY A 5 10.78 -20.88 5.89
C GLY A 5 10.59 -19.54 5.16
N ALA A 6 10.82 -19.49 3.84
CA ALA A 6 10.53 -18.30 3.04
C ALA A 6 9.01 -18.06 2.90
N CYS A 7 8.23 -19.12 2.71
CA CYS A 7 6.76 -19.08 2.65
C CYS A 7 6.14 -18.62 3.97
N GLU A 8 6.63 -19.12 5.10
CA GLU A 8 6.17 -18.72 6.44
C GLU A 8 6.42 -17.23 6.71
N ARG A 9 7.63 -16.72 6.41
CA ARG A 9 7.93 -15.28 6.54
C ARG A 9 7.09 -14.41 5.62
N ALA A 10 6.77 -14.89 4.42
CA ALA A 10 5.87 -14.18 3.50
C ALA A 10 4.45 -14.12 4.07
N ARG A 11 3.93 -15.25 4.58
CA ARG A 11 2.61 -15.32 5.23
C ARG A 11 2.50 -14.41 6.45
N ALA A 12 3.52 -14.38 7.30
CA ALA A 12 3.55 -13.50 8.47
C ALA A 12 3.44 -12.02 8.07
N ARG A 13 4.18 -11.60 7.03
CA ARG A 13 4.11 -10.23 6.48
C ARG A 13 2.73 -9.91 5.92
N LEU A 14 2.15 -10.81 5.13
CA LEU A 14 0.81 -10.63 4.56
C LEU A 14 -0.27 -10.51 5.64
N ARG A 15 -0.18 -11.26 6.74
CA ARG A 15 -1.12 -11.16 7.87
C ARG A 15 -1.07 -9.80 8.59
N ARG A 16 0.10 -9.16 8.64
CA ARG A 16 0.30 -7.87 9.33
C ARG A 16 -0.11 -6.68 8.46
N PHE A 17 -0.08 -6.82 7.14
CA PHE A 17 -0.34 -5.74 6.20
C PHE A 17 -1.70 -5.04 6.38
N PRO A 18 -2.84 -5.74 6.55
CA PRO A 18 -4.14 -5.07 6.74
C PRO A 18 -4.17 -4.14 7.96
N VAL A 19 -3.52 -4.52 9.06
CA VAL A 19 -3.43 -3.70 10.28
C VAL A 19 -2.59 -2.44 10.02
N LEU A 20 -1.45 -2.59 9.35
CA LEU A 20 -0.60 -1.45 8.97
C LEU A 20 -1.30 -0.51 7.98
N LEU A 21 -2.06 -1.08 7.04
CA LEU A 21 -2.82 -0.30 6.06
C LEU A 21 -3.97 0.47 6.72
N ALA A 22 -4.62 -0.11 7.75
CA ALA A 22 -5.66 0.56 8.51
C ALA A 22 -5.15 1.82 9.23
N GLY A 23 -3.93 1.80 9.77
CA GLY A 23 -3.27 2.99 10.33
C GLY A 23 -2.99 4.10 9.30
N CYS A 24 -2.97 3.75 8.01
CA CYS A 24 -2.79 4.67 6.88
C CYS A 24 -4.09 4.88 6.07
N ALA A 25 -5.27 4.68 6.67
CA ALA A 25 -6.54 4.66 5.97
C ALA A 25 -6.81 5.94 5.16
N GLY A 26 -6.43 7.12 5.67
CA GLY A 26 -6.62 8.39 4.97
C GLY A 26 -5.82 8.47 3.66
N GLN A 27 -4.53 8.14 3.71
CA GLN A 27 -3.64 8.11 2.56
C GLN A 27 -4.04 6.99 1.58
N ALA A 28 -4.44 5.83 2.11
CA ALA A 28 -4.90 4.71 1.30
C ALA A 28 -6.18 5.06 0.52
N ALA A 29 -7.15 5.71 1.18
CA ALA A 29 -8.37 6.17 0.53
C ALA A 29 -8.10 7.26 -0.52
N ALA A 30 -7.18 8.19 -0.25
CA ALA A 30 -6.79 9.22 -1.23
C ALA A 30 -6.16 8.60 -2.49
N TYR A 31 -5.24 7.65 -2.33
CA TYR A 31 -4.64 6.93 -3.45
C TYR A 31 -5.68 6.10 -4.22
N GLY A 32 -6.52 5.35 -3.51
CA GLY A 32 -7.59 4.55 -4.12
C GLY A 32 -8.58 5.38 -4.94
N ARG A 33 -8.98 6.57 -4.44
CA ARG A 33 -9.84 7.50 -5.19
C ARG A 33 -9.18 7.99 -6.47
N CYS A 34 -7.89 8.36 -6.42
CA CYS A 34 -7.17 8.78 -7.62
C CYS A 34 -7.11 7.65 -8.65
N VAL A 35 -6.75 6.42 -8.22
CA VAL A 35 -6.66 5.27 -9.12
C VAL A 35 -8.02 4.94 -9.73
N ALA A 36 -9.10 4.94 -8.93
CA ALA A 36 -10.45 4.68 -9.42
C ALA A 36 -10.88 5.72 -10.48
N ALA A 37 -10.61 7.00 -10.24
CA ALA A 37 -10.88 8.06 -11.20
C ALA A 37 -10.04 7.92 -12.48
N ALA A 38 -8.75 7.60 -12.36
CA ALA A 38 -7.84 7.45 -13.50
C ALA A 38 -8.10 6.17 -14.31
N ALA A 39 -8.56 5.10 -13.67
CA ALA A 39 -8.89 3.83 -14.32
C ALA A 39 -10.24 3.87 -15.07
N GLY A 40 -11.13 4.81 -14.74
CA GLY A 40 -12.41 4.98 -15.42
C GLY A 40 -12.34 5.67 -16.79
N GLY A 41 -11.16 6.10 -17.23
CA GLY A 41 -10.96 6.74 -18.53
C GLY A 41 -10.64 5.76 -19.67
N GLU A 42 -11.00 6.13 -20.89
CA GLU A 42 -10.77 5.38 -22.14
C GLU A 42 -9.30 4.98 -22.38
N ALA A 43 -8.36 5.79 -21.87
CA ALA A 43 -6.92 5.61 -22.10
C ALA A 43 -6.25 4.61 -21.13
N GLY A 44 -7.00 4.04 -20.17
CA GLY A 44 -6.46 3.17 -19.13
C GLY A 44 -5.54 3.89 -18.13
N LEU A 45 -5.18 3.18 -17.06
CA LEU A 45 -4.34 3.73 -15.99
C LEU A 45 -2.89 3.90 -16.49
N ARG A 46 -2.44 5.15 -16.61
CA ARG A 46 -1.03 5.46 -16.93
C ARG A 46 -0.18 5.45 -15.66
N ARG A 47 1.10 5.09 -15.82
CA ARG A 47 2.08 5.11 -14.73
C ARG A 47 2.19 6.52 -14.14
N ASP A 48 2.37 6.60 -12.83
CA ASP A 48 2.66 7.83 -12.08
C ASP A 48 1.55 8.90 -12.04
N VAL A 49 0.38 8.67 -12.65
CA VAL A 49 -0.76 9.61 -12.59
C VAL A 49 -1.21 9.90 -11.16
N CYS A 50 -1.13 8.92 -10.27
CA CYS A 50 -1.42 9.04 -8.84
C CYS A 50 -0.15 9.04 -7.98
N GLY A 51 0.96 9.54 -8.53
CA GLY A 51 2.29 9.45 -7.92
C GLY A 51 2.39 10.15 -6.56
N GLU A 52 1.73 11.29 -6.38
CA GLU A 52 1.74 12.02 -5.11
C GLU A 52 0.99 11.27 -4.01
N GLN A 53 -0.22 10.78 -4.30
CA GLN A 53 -1.01 10.01 -3.33
C GLN A 53 -0.32 8.68 -2.99
N PHE A 54 0.31 8.06 -3.99
CA PHE A 54 1.12 6.86 -3.79
C PHE A 54 2.31 7.13 -2.87
N ARG A 55 3.03 8.24 -3.08
CA ARG A 55 4.16 8.64 -2.25
C ARG A 55 3.73 8.84 -0.79
N ALA A 56 2.63 9.57 -0.56
CA ALA A 56 2.09 9.78 0.78
C ALA A 56 1.70 8.46 1.48
N LEU A 57 1.03 7.55 0.76
CA LEU A 57 0.69 6.22 1.28
C LEU A 57 1.95 5.40 1.61
N ARG A 58 2.94 5.40 0.71
CA ARG A 58 4.20 4.68 0.90
C ARG A 58 4.98 5.19 2.11
N GLU A 59 5.04 6.50 2.30
CA GLU A 59 5.70 7.13 3.45
C GLU A 59 4.99 6.75 4.77
N CYS A 60 3.66 6.77 4.79
CA CYS A 60 2.88 6.31 5.94
C CYS A 60 3.15 4.83 6.26
N LEU A 61 3.10 3.94 5.26
CA LEU A 61 3.39 2.51 5.46
C LEU A 61 4.81 2.27 5.94
N ALA A 62 5.80 3.04 5.46
CA ALA A 62 7.17 2.93 5.91
C ALA A 62 7.33 3.30 7.40
N ARG A 63 6.64 4.35 7.86
CA ARG A 63 6.54 4.71 9.29
C ARG A 63 5.81 3.64 10.09
N ALA A 64 4.69 3.14 9.56
CA ALA A 64 3.87 2.12 10.19
C ALA A 64 4.65 0.81 10.45
N VAL A 65 5.51 0.39 9.51
CA VAL A 65 6.40 -0.77 9.67
C VAL A 65 7.44 -0.57 10.79
N ARG A 66 7.89 0.67 11.00
CA ARG A 66 8.82 1.03 12.09
C ARG A 66 8.14 1.20 13.45
N GLY A 67 6.81 1.13 13.51
CA GLY A 67 6.04 1.35 14.73
C GLY A 67 5.80 2.83 15.06
N GLU A 68 5.99 3.72 14.09
CA GLU A 68 5.80 5.17 14.23
C GLU A 68 4.39 5.57 13.79
N GLN A 69 3.36 4.97 14.41
CA GLN A 69 1.96 5.31 14.15
C GLN A 69 1.46 6.18 15.32
N GLU A 70 1.25 7.47 15.08
CA GLU A 70 0.54 8.37 16.01
C GLU A 70 -0.98 8.15 15.93
#